data_AF-A0A1Y3YC72-F1
#
_entry.id   AF-A0A1Y3YC72-F1
#
_cell.length_a   1.000
_cell.length_b   1.000
_cell.length_c   1.000
_cell.angle_alpha   90.00
_cell.angle_beta   90.00
_cell.angle_gamma   90.00
#
_symmetry.space_group_name_H-M   'P 1'
#
loop_
_entity.id
_entity.type
_entity.pdbx_description
1 polymer ?
#
loop_
_entity_poly.entity_id
_entity_poly.type
_entity_poly.pdbx_seq_one_letter_code
_entity_poly.pdbx_strand_id
1 'polypeptide(L)'
;MEQMSLFDDRGQSAPLATRLRPDSLEDFAGQEHLLGKGKILRQLIEKDQISSMIFWGPPGVGKTTLASIIAGRTKAQFINFSAVTSGIKEIREVMNQAELARRMAPKSNALFKACESCKTDVKNKKAEPVPLILRNAPTRLMKELDYGKGYEYAHNTEEKLTHMQCMPDSLKDRVYYRPTTQGEEKKVKERLEEIKAWKEER
;
A
#
# COMPACT_ATOMS: atom_id res chain seq x y z
N MET A 1 17.49 12.89 37.20
CA MET A 1 17.01 11.80 38.07
C MET A 1 15.63 11.44 37.58
N GLU A 2 15.52 10.34 36.83
CA GLU A 2 14.23 9.78 36.45
C GLU A 2 13.56 9.21 37.70
N GLN A 3 12.41 9.77 38.08
CA GLN A 3 11.53 9.11 39.03
C GLN A 3 10.94 7.88 38.32
N MET A 4 11.54 6.72 38.56
CA MET A 4 10.92 5.43 38.27
C MET A 4 9.65 5.33 39.12
N SER A 5 8.50 5.40 38.46
CA SER A 5 7.19 5.15 39.08
C SER A 5 7.15 3.71 39.59
N LEU A 6 7.07 3.55 40.91
CA LEU A 6 6.90 2.28 41.62
C LEU A 6 5.58 1.53 41.29
N PHE A 7 4.75 2.09 40.40
CA PHE A 7 3.45 1.57 40.00
C PHE A 7 3.37 1.22 38.51
N ASP A 8 4.49 1.10 37.78
CA ASP A 8 4.46 0.61 36.40
C ASP A 8 4.32 -0.93 36.31
N ASP A 9 3.47 -1.50 37.17
CA ASP A 9 3.21 -2.94 37.28
C ASP A 9 2.06 -3.39 36.37
N ARG A 10 1.86 -2.65 35.26
CA ARG A 10 0.77 -2.89 34.30
C ARG A 10 0.89 -4.24 33.59
N GLY A 11 2.10 -4.83 33.58
CA GLY A 11 2.36 -6.17 33.06
C GLY A 11 2.04 -7.32 34.04
N GLN A 12 1.98 -7.10 35.36
CA GLN A 12 1.67 -8.16 36.34
C GLN A 12 0.18 -8.19 36.73
N SER A 13 -0.51 -7.04 36.68
CA SER A 13 -1.92 -6.91 37.07
C SER A 13 -2.93 -7.42 36.01
N ALA A 14 -2.50 -7.60 34.76
CA ALA A 14 -3.38 -8.07 33.70
C ALA A 14 -3.69 -9.59 33.83
N PRO A 15 -4.95 -10.03 33.55
CA PRO A 15 -5.30 -11.44 33.53
C PRO A 15 -4.34 -12.25 32.65
N LEU A 16 -3.99 -13.47 33.06
CA LEU A 16 -3.05 -14.34 32.33
C LEU A 16 -3.44 -14.50 30.86
N ALA A 17 -4.74 -14.63 30.57
CA ALA A 17 -5.26 -14.75 29.20
C ALA A 17 -4.97 -13.52 28.32
N THR A 18 -4.79 -12.33 28.89
CA THR A 18 -4.37 -11.12 28.15
C THR A 18 -2.87 -11.14 27.91
N ARG A 19 -2.09 -11.59 28.90
CA ARG A 19 -0.61 -11.67 28.83
C ARG A 19 -0.10 -12.77 27.91
N LEU A 20 -0.86 -13.86 27.75
CA LEU A 20 -0.55 -14.95 26.83
C LEU A 20 -0.94 -14.67 25.37
N ARG A 21 -1.49 -13.48 25.07
CA ARG A 21 -1.81 -13.14 23.67
C ARG A 21 -0.50 -12.94 22.90
N PRO A 22 -0.40 -13.47 21.68
CA PRO A 22 0.77 -13.24 20.84
C PRO A 22 0.90 -11.76 20.47
N ASP A 23 2.13 -11.27 20.50
CA ASP A 23 2.49 -9.89 20.14
C ASP A 23 3.00 -9.76 18.70
N SER A 24 3.32 -10.90 18.06
CA SER A 24 3.85 -10.96 16.69
C SER A 24 2.98 -11.82 15.77
N LEU A 25 3.13 -11.66 14.44
CA LEU A 25 2.44 -12.56 13.48
C LEU A 25 3.07 -13.95 13.46
N GLU A 26 4.31 -14.07 13.91
CA GLU A 26 5.07 -15.30 14.00
C GLU A 26 4.54 -16.20 15.13
N ASP A 27 4.09 -15.59 16.23
CA ASP A 27 3.50 -16.29 17.38
C ASP A 27 1.98 -16.49 17.24
N PHE A 28 1.36 -15.94 16.19
CA PHE A 28 -0.08 -16.06 15.96
C PHE A 28 -0.43 -17.45 15.44
N ALA A 29 -1.02 -18.27 16.32
CA ALA A 29 -1.42 -19.63 15.98
C ALA A 29 -2.67 -19.68 15.10
N GLY A 30 -2.58 -20.41 13.99
CA GLY A 30 -3.68 -20.65 13.04
C GLY A 30 -3.81 -19.56 11.96
N GLN A 31 -4.91 -19.63 11.19
CA GLN A 31 -5.19 -18.68 10.09
C GLN A 31 -4.08 -18.58 9.01
N GLU A 32 -3.31 -19.65 8.76
CA GLU A 32 -2.21 -19.67 7.79
C GLU A 32 -2.64 -19.32 6.36
N HIS A 33 -3.89 -19.61 6.02
CA HIS A 33 -4.46 -19.23 4.73
C HIS A 33 -4.54 -17.70 4.54
N LEU A 34 -4.59 -16.92 5.62
CA LEU A 34 -4.59 -15.45 5.63
C LEU A 34 -3.22 -14.86 5.98
N LEU A 35 -2.53 -15.43 6.97
CA LEU A 35 -1.33 -14.86 7.59
C LEU A 35 -0.05 -15.68 7.34
N GLY A 36 -0.13 -16.71 6.50
CA GLY A 36 1.04 -17.46 6.07
C GLY A 36 2.05 -16.59 5.32
N LYS A 37 3.31 -17.03 5.26
CA LYS A 37 4.35 -16.34 4.49
C LYS A 37 3.91 -16.20 3.02
N GLY A 38 4.07 -15.00 2.46
CA GLY A 38 3.66 -14.69 1.09
C GLY A 38 2.17 -14.42 0.89
N LYS A 39 1.32 -14.51 1.92
CA LYS A 39 -0.10 -14.13 1.82
C LYS A 39 -0.27 -12.62 1.79
N ILE A 40 -1.29 -12.18 1.07
CA ILE A 40 -1.57 -10.75 0.83
C ILE A 40 -1.72 -9.99 2.14
N LEU A 41 -2.54 -10.49 3.07
CA LEU A 41 -2.79 -9.78 4.34
C LEU A 41 -1.50 -9.62 5.15
N ARG A 42 -0.67 -10.67 5.25
CA ARG A 42 0.63 -10.58 5.91
C ARG A 42 1.54 -9.54 5.27
N GLN A 43 1.64 -9.53 3.94
CA GLN A 43 2.47 -8.57 3.21
C GLN A 43 1.99 -7.13 3.41
N LEU A 44 0.68 -6.89 3.45
CA LEU A 44 0.11 -5.56 3.70
C LEU A 44 0.42 -5.08 5.12
N ILE A 45 0.36 -5.96 6.11
CA ILE A 45 0.71 -5.64 7.51
C ILE A 45 2.21 -5.35 7.61
N GLU A 46 3.06 -6.21 7.03
CA GLU A 46 4.52 -6.06 7.06
C GLU A 46 5.01 -4.77 6.36
N LYS A 47 4.27 -4.29 5.36
CA LYS A 47 4.59 -3.06 4.60
C LYS A 47 3.92 -1.80 5.13
N ASP A 48 3.13 -1.87 6.20
CA ASP A 48 2.33 -0.74 6.71
C ASP A 48 1.40 -0.16 5.62
N GLN A 49 0.80 -1.04 4.80
CA GLN A 49 -0.07 -0.71 3.67
C GLN A 49 -1.49 -1.26 3.85
N ILE A 50 -1.92 -1.42 5.10
CA ILE A 50 -3.24 -1.95 5.43
C ILE A 50 -4.36 -1.01 4.97
N SER A 51 -5.42 -1.59 4.42
CA SER A 51 -6.66 -0.88 4.09
C SER A 51 -7.70 -1.05 5.22
N SER A 52 -8.81 -0.32 5.13
CA SER A 52 -9.94 -0.49 6.06
C SER A 52 -10.51 -1.91 5.96
N MET A 53 -10.54 -2.61 7.09
CA MET A 53 -11.00 -4.01 7.17
C MET A 53 -11.83 -4.24 8.43
N ILE A 54 -12.74 -5.21 8.38
CA ILE A 54 -13.54 -5.68 9.51
C ILE A 54 -13.23 -7.16 9.72
N PHE A 55 -12.80 -7.54 10.93
CA PHE A 55 -12.64 -8.95 11.30
C PHE A 55 -13.92 -9.46 11.97
N TRP A 56 -14.53 -10.53 11.44
CA TRP A 56 -15.70 -11.17 12.01
C TRP A 56 -15.48 -12.68 12.20
N GLY A 57 -16.31 -13.33 13.02
CA GLY A 57 -16.26 -14.78 13.23
C GLY A 57 -16.46 -15.21 14.69
N PRO A 58 -16.44 -16.53 14.98
CA PRO A 58 -16.70 -17.09 16.30
C PRO A 58 -15.78 -16.52 17.40
N PRO A 59 -16.18 -16.55 18.69
CA PRO A 59 -15.31 -16.13 19.78
C PRO A 59 -14.03 -16.99 19.81
N GLY A 60 -12.91 -16.40 20.24
CA GLY A 60 -11.64 -17.13 20.39
C GLY A 60 -10.75 -17.24 19.14
N VAL A 61 -11.24 -16.91 17.93
CA VAL A 61 -10.44 -17.02 16.68
C VAL A 61 -9.33 -15.96 16.49
N GLY A 62 -9.02 -15.18 17.53
CA GLY A 62 -7.90 -14.24 17.51
C GLY A 62 -8.16 -12.86 16.89
N LYS A 63 -9.40 -12.45 16.62
CA LYS A 63 -9.74 -11.16 15.98
C LYS A 63 -9.12 -9.93 16.67
N THR A 64 -9.36 -9.80 17.97
CA THR A 64 -8.86 -8.67 18.77
C THR A 64 -7.34 -8.72 18.92
N THR A 65 -6.80 -9.93 19.07
CA THR A 65 -5.35 -10.16 19.11
C THR A 65 -4.69 -9.73 17.80
N LEU A 66 -5.25 -10.15 16.66
CA LEU A 66 -4.74 -9.76 15.34
C LEU A 66 -4.80 -8.24 15.15
N ALA A 67 -5.88 -7.58 15.57
CA ALA A 67 -5.96 -6.13 15.53
C ALA A 67 -4.86 -5.45 16.38
N SER A 68 -4.55 -6.01 17.56
CA SER A 68 -3.45 -5.54 18.42
C SER A 68 -2.08 -5.73 17.76
N ILE A 69 -1.82 -6.91 17.17
CA ILE A 69 -0.57 -7.19 16.46
C ILE A 69 -0.40 -6.25 15.26
N ILE A 70 -1.48 -6.03 14.49
CA ILE A 70 -1.47 -5.11 13.36
C ILE A 70 -1.09 -3.71 13.82
N ALA A 71 -1.72 -3.20 14.87
CA ALA A 71 -1.39 -1.88 15.38
C ALA A 71 0.04 -1.78 15.96
N GLY A 72 0.56 -2.86 16.55
CA GLY A 72 1.97 -2.92 16.99
C GLY A 72 2.98 -2.93 15.83
N ARG A 73 2.58 -3.44 14.65
CA ARG A 73 3.44 -3.56 13.46
C ARG A 73 3.26 -2.42 12.45
N THR A 74 2.22 -1.61 12.61
CA THR A 74 1.84 -0.51 11.69
C THR A 74 1.86 0.83 12.41
N LYS A 75 1.70 1.93 11.68
CA LYS A 75 1.54 3.27 12.29
C LYS A 75 0.10 3.56 12.73
N ALA A 76 -0.77 2.54 12.71
CA ALA A 76 -2.17 2.70 13.08
C ALA A 76 -2.33 2.89 14.59
N GLN A 77 -3.25 3.75 14.99
CA GLN A 77 -3.64 3.87 16.39
C GLN A 77 -4.59 2.74 16.78
N PHE A 78 -4.26 2.00 17.83
CA PHE A 78 -5.15 0.99 18.39
C PHE A 78 -6.08 1.61 19.43
N ILE A 79 -7.39 1.46 19.21
CA ILE A 79 -8.41 1.94 20.13
C ILE A 79 -9.33 0.76 20.46
N ASN A 80 -9.33 0.35 21.72
CA ASN A 80 -10.20 -0.71 22.21
C ASN A 80 -11.41 -0.10 22.92
N PHE A 81 -12.61 -0.44 22.47
CA PHE A 81 -13.87 -0.04 23.10
C PHE A 81 -14.84 -1.22 23.11
N SER A 82 -15.75 -1.21 24.08
CA SER A 82 -16.76 -2.26 24.24
C SER A 82 -18.14 -1.67 24.01
N ALA A 83 -18.93 -2.28 23.14
CA ALA A 83 -20.29 -1.84 22.86
C ALA A 83 -21.23 -1.89 24.09
N VAL A 84 -20.81 -2.56 25.17
CA VAL A 84 -21.59 -2.69 26.41
C VAL A 84 -21.24 -1.60 27.42
N THR A 85 -19.98 -1.19 27.49
CA THR A 85 -19.49 -0.25 28.52
C THR A 85 -19.19 1.14 27.98
N SER A 86 -18.91 1.26 26.67
CA SER A 86 -18.54 2.53 26.05
C SER A 86 -19.77 3.31 25.62
N GLY A 87 -19.88 4.55 26.11
CA GLY A 87 -20.95 5.47 25.76
C GLY A 87 -20.76 6.09 24.37
N ILE A 88 -21.85 6.59 23.78
CA ILE A 88 -21.82 7.28 22.48
C ILE A 88 -20.90 8.51 22.46
N LYS A 89 -20.67 9.12 23.63
CA LYS A 89 -19.76 10.26 23.78
C LYS A 89 -18.31 9.88 23.48
N GLU A 90 -17.84 8.74 24.00
CA GLU A 90 -16.47 8.25 23.79
C GLU A 90 -16.23 7.93 22.31
N ILE A 91 -17.20 7.27 21.66
CA ILE A 91 -17.11 6.95 20.23
C ILE A 91 -17.03 8.23 19.39
N ARG A 92 -17.82 9.27 19.73
CA ARG A 92 -17.73 10.58 19.06
C ARG A 92 -16.38 11.23 19.21
N GLU A 93 -15.76 11.13 20.37
CA GLU A 93 -14.42 11.68 20.61
C GLU A 93 -13.37 11.00 19.74
N VAL A 94 -13.41 9.66 19.63
CA VAL A 94 -12.55 8.89 18.73
C VAL A 94 -12.77 9.31 17.26
N MET A 95 -14.02 9.48 16.84
CA MET A 95 -14.33 9.94 15.48
C MET A 95 -13.78 11.35 15.21
N ASN A 96 -13.87 12.26 16.19
CA ASN A 96 -13.33 13.61 16.08
C ASN A 96 -11.80 13.61 15.98
N GLN A 97 -11.11 12.78 16.77
CA GLN A 97 -9.65 12.63 16.68
C GLN A 97 -9.23 12.08 15.32
N ALA A 98 -9.95 11.06 14.81
CA ALA A 98 -9.71 10.52 13.47
C ALA A 98 -9.97 11.56 12.37
N GLU A 99 -11.00 12.39 12.51
CA GLU A 99 -11.26 13.49 11.59
C GLU A 99 -10.16 14.55 11.63
N LEU A 100 -9.70 14.94 12.81
CA LEU A 100 -8.60 15.89 12.98
C LEU A 100 -7.31 15.35 12.35
N ALA A 101 -6.96 14.09 12.63
CA ALA A 101 -5.82 13.42 12.02
C ALA A 101 -5.93 13.40 10.49
N ARG A 102 -7.11 13.04 9.96
CA ARG A 102 -7.39 13.10 8.53
C ARG A 102 -7.25 14.50 7.98
N ARG A 103 -7.68 15.56 8.69
CA ARG A 103 -7.54 16.97 8.25
C ARG A 103 -6.08 17.41 8.21
N MET A 104 -5.28 17.02 9.19
CA MET A 104 -3.85 17.34 9.29
C MET A 104 -2.96 16.53 8.34
N ALA A 105 -3.43 15.37 7.87
CA ALA A 105 -2.67 14.54 6.94
C ALA A 105 -2.33 15.28 5.63
N PRO A 106 -1.17 15.02 5.01
CA PRO A 106 -0.86 15.55 3.68
C PRO A 106 -1.96 15.19 2.67
N LYS A 107 -2.42 16.18 1.88
CA LYS A 107 -3.45 15.96 0.86
C LYS A 107 -2.84 15.96 -0.52
N SER A 108 -3.13 14.90 -1.28
CA SER A 108 -2.85 14.87 -2.71
C SER A 108 -4.03 14.29 -3.47
N ASN A 109 -4.38 14.94 -4.57
CA ASN A 109 -5.30 14.41 -5.58
C ASN A 109 -4.57 14.14 -6.92
N ALA A 110 -3.23 14.04 -6.90
CA ALA A 110 -2.43 13.88 -8.11
C ALA A 110 -2.76 12.60 -8.88
N LEU A 111 -2.88 11.46 -8.19
CA LEU A 111 -3.30 10.19 -8.81
C LEU A 111 -4.72 10.27 -9.38
N PHE A 112 -5.65 10.88 -8.64
CA PHE A 112 -7.02 11.06 -9.11
C PHE A 112 -7.06 11.88 -10.41
N LYS A 113 -6.37 13.02 -10.45
CA LYS A 113 -6.24 13.86 -11.65
C LYS A 113 -5.57 13.12 -12.81
N ALA A 114 -4.55 12.31 -12.53
CA ALA A 114 -3.87 11.49 -13.53
C ALA A 114 -4.82 10.47 -14.16
N CYS A 115 -5.59 9.75 -13.34
CA CYS A 115 -6.59 8.80 -13.81
C CYS A 115 -7.70 9.47 -14.64
N GLU A 116 -8.24 10.61 -14.18
CA GLU A 116 -9.27 11.34 -14.92
C GLU A 116 -8.76 11.88 -16.27
N SER A 117 -7.52 12.37 -16.30
CA SER A 117 -6.89 12.79 -17.55
C SER A 117 -6.64 11.62 -18.50
N CYS A 118 -6.23 10.45 -17.98
CA CYS A 118 -6.08 9.23 -18.78
C CYS A 118 -7.42 8.77 -19.37
N LYS A 119 -8.49 8.71 -18.57
CA LYS A 119 -9.84 8.37 -19.03
C LYS A 119 -10.33 9.31 -20.13
N THR A 120 -10.05 10.61 -19.99
CA THR A 120 -10.43 11.61 -20.99
C THR A 120 -9.72 11.35 -22.32
N ASP A 121 -8.42 11.07 -22.29
CA ASP A 121 -7.65 10.75 -23.48
C ASP A 121 -8.15 9.44 -24.13
N VAL A 122 -8.44 8.39 -23.34
CA VAL A 122 -9.00 7.12 -23.83
C VAL A 122 -10.35 7.33 -24.52
N LYS A 123 -11.21 8.22 -23.99
CA LYS A 123 -12.53 8.50 -24.57
C LYS A 123 -12.46 9.30 -25.87
N ASN A 124 -11.53 10.24 -25.96
CA ASN A 124 -11.54 11.27 -26.99
C ASN A 124 -10.47 11.08 -28.09
N LYS A 125 -9.44 10.26 -27.85
CA LYS A 125 -8.38 10.00 -28.83
C LYS A 125 -8.62 8.70 -29.58
N LYS A 126 -7.92 8.55 -30.70
CA LYS A 126 -7.95 7.30 -31.46
C LYS A 126 -7.38 6.15 -30.62
N ALA A 127 -8.03 5.00 -30.69
CA ALA A 127 -7.53 3.76 -30.13
C ALA A 127 -6.36 3.24 -30.98
N GLU A 128 -5.19 3.84 -30.78
CA GLU A 128 -3.96 3.37 -31.42
C GLU A 128 -3.59 1.98 -30.91
N PRO A 129 -3.01 1.14 -31.79
CA PRO A 129 -2.64 -0.19 -31.39
C PRO A 129 -1.45 -0.14 -30.43
N VAL A 130 -1.37 -1.13 -29.54
CA VAL A 130 -0.24 -1.27 -28.61
C VAL A 130 1.08 -1.32 -29.40
N PRO A 131 2.15 -0.62 -28.96
CA PRO A 131 3.48 -0.70 -29.59
C PRO A 131 3.93 -2.15 -29.80
N LEU A 132 4.51 -2.47 -30.97
CA LEU A 132 4.89 -3.84 -31.34
C LEU A 132 5.81 -4.50 -30.30
N ILE A 133 6.72 -3.72 -29.71
CA ILE A 133 7.66 -4.14 -28.67
C ILE A 133 6.94 -4.71 -27.43
N LEU A 134 5.74 -4.21 -27.11
CA LEU A 134 4.94 -4.66 -25.96
C LEU A 134 3.95 -5.78 -26.28
N ARG A 135 3.80 -6.17 -27.56
CA ARG A 135 2.83 -7.21 -27.93
C ARG A 135 3.36 -8.59 -27.59
N ASN A 136 2.46 -9.45 -27.14
CA ASN A 136 2.76 -10.86 -26.97
C ASN A 136 2.99 -11.52 -28.35
N ALA A 137 3.99 -12.41 -28.44
CA ALA A 137 4.38 -13.12 -29.65
C ALA A 137 4.42 -14.65 -29.46
N PRO A 138 3.27 -15.29 -29.15
CA PRO A 138 3.22 -16.72 -28.84
C PRO A 138 3.42 -17.62 -30.08
N THR A 139 3.05 -17.15 -31.27
CA THR A 139 3.15 -17.93 -32.51
C THR A 139 4.41 -17.62 -33.30
N ARG A 140 4.84 -18.54 -34.17
CA ARG A 140 5.99 -18.34 -35.07
C ARG A 140 5.77 -17.16 -36.01
N LEU A 141 4.59 -17.07 -36.62
CA LEU A 141 4.23 -15.97 -37.51
C LEU A 141 4.31 -14.60 -36.81
N MET A 142 3.87 -14.50 -35.56
CA MET A 142 3.95 -13.24 -34.81
C MET A 142 5.40 -12.80 -34.57
N LYS A 143 6.30 -13.75 -34.29
CA LYS A 143 7.75 -13.46 -34.15
C LYS A 143 8.38 -13.02 -35.47
N GLU A 144 7.98 -13.65 -36.58
CA GLU A 144 8.40 -13.26 -37.93
C GLU A 144 7.90 -11.85 -38.32
N LEU A 145 6.76 -11.42 -37.76
CA LEU A 145 6.21 -10.06 -37.89
C LEU A 145 6.75 -9.08 -36.83
N ASP A 146 7.89 -9.40 -36.20
CA ASP A 146 8.57 -8.57 -35.21
C ASP A 146 7.76 -8.23 -33.94
N TYR A 147 6.72 -9.01 -33.60
CA TYR A 147 5.98 -8.81 -32.34
C TYR A 147 6.91 -9.13 -31.16
N GLY A 148 6.96 -8.22 -30.18
CA GLY A 148 7.80 -8.37 -28.99
C GLY A 148 9.31 -8.24 -29.25
N LYS A 149 9.73 -7.95 -30.49
CA LYS A 149 11.15 -7.76 -30.82
C LYS A 149 11.66 -6.50 -30.14
N GLY A 150 12.82 -6.60 -29.48
CA GLY A 150 13.41 -5.50 -28.71
C GLY A 150 12.74 -5.28 -27.35
N TYR A 151 11.89 -6.19 -26.88
CA TYR A 151 11.35 -6.11 -25.53
C TYR A 151 12.45 -6.27 -24.49
N GLU A 152 12.59 -5.27 -23.62
CA GLU A 152 13.53 -5.27 -22.51
C GLU A 152 12.80 -5.69 -21.23
N TYR A 153 13.24 -6.78 -20.60
CA TYR A 153 12.69 -7.19 -19.31
C TYR A 153 13.41 -6.45 -18.18
N ALA A 154 12.73 -5.47 -17.58
CA ALA A 154 13.30 -4.59 -16.56
C ALA A 154 14.00 -5.33 -15.41
N HIS A 155 13.50 -6.51 -14.98
CA HIS A 155 14.14 -7.25 -13.88
C HIS A 155 15.56 -7.76 -14.21
N ASN A 156 15.93 -7.82 -15.49
CA ASN A 156 17.25 -8.26 -15.93
C ASN A 156 18.27 -7.11 -16.03
N THR A 157 17.82 -5.85 -16.01
CA THR A 157 18.73 -4.70 -16.04
C THR A 157 19.27 -4.41 -14.64
N GLU A 158 20.42 -3.73 -14.57
CA GLU A 158 21.08 -3.38 -13.31
C GLU A 158 20.21 -2.42 -12.49
N GLU A 159 19.69 -1.39 -13.14
CA GLU A 159 18.89 -0.31 -12.56
C GLU A 159 17.41 -0.69 -12.37
N LYS A 160 17.00 -1.87 -12.87
CA LYS A 160 15.61 -2.31 -12.97
C LYS A 160 14.72 -1.39 -13.81
N LEU A 161 15.31 -0.73 -14.81
CA LEU A 161 14.69 0.21 -15.74
C LEU A 161 14.98 -0.18 -17.20
N THR A 162 14.23 0.39 -18.14
CA THR A 162 14.31 0.10 -19.59
C THR A 162 14.11 1.38 -20.40
N HIS A 163 14.73 1.47 -21.58
CA HIS A 163 14.51 2.60 -22.52
C HIS A 163 13.38 2.34 -23.53
N MET A 164 12.77 1.15 -23.49
CA MET A 164 11.67 0.83 -24.40
C MET A 164 10.51 1.83 -24.30
N GLN A 165 9.99 2.23 -25.47
CA GLN A 165 8.80 3.06 -25.56
C GLN A 165 7.57 2.23 -25.17
N CYS A 166 6.91 2.62 -24.07
CA CYS A 166 5.72 1.93 -23.59
C CYS A 166 4.41 2.54 -24.11
N MET A 167 4.41 3.82 -24.48
CA MET A 167 3.23 4.53 -24.95
C MET A 167 3.15 4.51 -26.49
N PRO A 168 1.96 4.58 -27.09
CA PRO A 168 1.82 4.84 -28.52
C PRO A 168 2.47 6.17 -28.93
N ASP A 169 2.80 6.32 -30.21
CA ASP A 169 3.53 7.48 -30.72
C ASP A 169 2.80 8.81 -30.44
N SER A 170 1.47 8.83 -30.47
CA SER A 170 0.69 10.04 -30.15
C SER A 170 0.72 10.44 -28.66
N LEU A 171 1.15 9.53 -27.78
CA LEU A 171 1.14 9.72 -26.33
C LEU A 171 2.54 9.57 -25.71
N LYS A 172 3.59 9.42 -26.50
CA LYS A 172 4.96 9.17 -26.00
C LYS A 172 5.46 10.26 -25.04
N ASP A 173 5.09 11.51 -25.28
CA ASP A 173 5.48 12.67 -24.46
C ASP A 173 4.42 13.02 -23.38
N ARG A 174 3.35 12.23 -23.28
CA ARG A 174 2.23 12.52 -22.39
C ARG A 174 2.55 12.11 -20.95
N VAL A 175 2.58 13.10 -20.06
CA VAL A 175 2.75 12.88 -18.61
C VAL A 175 1.42 13.07 -17.88
N TYR A 176 0.84 11.97 -17.38
CA TYR A 176 -0.41 12.00 -16.61
C TYR A 176 -0.18 12.25 -15.12
N TYR A 177 0.77 11.53 -14.51
CA TYR A 177 1.03 11.63 -13.07
C TYR A 177 2.08 12.71 -12.78
N ARG A 178 1.68 13.70 -11.98
CA ARG A 178 2.53 14.78 -11.49
C ARG A 178 2.47 14.78 -9.96
N PRO A 179 3.36 14.03 -9.28
CA PRO A 179 3.35 13.92 -7.82
C PRO A 179 3.54 15.30 -7.17
N THR A 180 2.89 15.50 -6.02
CA THR A 180 3.07 16.71 -5.21
C THR A 180 4.32 16.59 -4.33
N THR A 181 4.63 17.64 -3.58
CA THR A 181 5.68 17.63 -2.55
C THR A 181 5.16 17.23 -1.17
N GLN A 182 3.90 16.80 -1.08
CA GLN A 182 3.20 16.54 0.18
C GLN A 182 3.38 15.08 0.62
N GLY A 183 3.76 14.88 1.89
CA GLY A 183 3.89 13.54 2.48
C GLY A 183 4.87 12.63 1.72
N GLU A 184 4.49 11.36 1.55
CA GLU A 184 5.32 10.36 0.86
C GLU A 184 5.45 10.62 -0.66
N GLU A 185 4.61 11.45 -1.26
CA GLU A 185 4.73 11.79 -2.70
C GLU A 185 6.03 12.54 -3.01
N LYS A 186 6.66 13.18 -2.01
CA LYS A 186 7.97 13.81 -2.19
C LYS A 186 9.03 12.80 -2.67
N LYS A 187 9.13 11.64 -2.00
CA LYS A 187 10.06 10.57 -2.39
C LYS A 187 9.72 9.99 -3.76
N VAL A 188 8.43 9.86 -4.05
CA VAL A 188 7.95 9.39 -5.37
C VAL A 188 8.33 10.39 -6.47
N LYS A 189 8.24 11.69 -6.19
CA LYS A 189 8.63 12.75 -7.11
C LYS A 189 10.14 12.70 -7.40
N GLU A 190 10.97 12.63 -6.36
CA GLU A 190 12.42 12.50 -6.47
C GLU A 190 12.79 11.27 -7.33
N ARG A 191 12.21 10.11 -7.02
CA ARG A 191 12.43 8.88 -7.80
C ARG A 191 11.97 9.01 -9.25
N LEU A 192 10.86 9.69 -9.51
CA LEU A 192 10.34 9.89 -10.87
C LEU A 192 11.25 10.83 -11.67
N GLU A 193 11.87 11.83 -11.02
CA GLU A 193 12.85 12.73 -11.64
C GLU A 193 14.15 12.00 -11.97
N GLU A 194 14.67 11.16 -11.06
CA GLU A 194 15.82 10.26 -11.33
C GLU A 194 15.57 9.36 -12.56
N ILE A 195 14.39 8.72 -12.63
CA ILE A 195 14.04 7.85 -13.75
C ILE A 195 13.98 8.62 -15.07
N LYS A 196 13.54 9.88 -15.05
CA LYS A 196 13.49 10.73 -16.25
C LYS A 196 14.89 11.13 -16.70
N ALA A 197 15.73 11.59 -15.77
CA ALA A 197 17.12 11.94 -16.07
C ALA A 197 17.87 10.74 -16.67
N TRP A 198 17.76 9.56 -16.05
CA TRP A 198 18.35 8.32 -16.58
C TRP A 198 17.86 7.97 -17.99
N LYS A 199 16.59 8.26 -18.31
CA LYS A 199 16.06 8.04 -19.67
C LYS A 199 16.57 9.05 -20.70
N GLU A 200 16.91 10.27 -20.28
CA GLU A 200 17.41 11.36 -21.12
C GLU A 200 18.93 11.28 -21.35
N GLU A 201 19.68 10.56 -20.52
CA GLU A 201 21.14 10.35 -20.66
C GLU A 201 21.54 9.46 -21.86
N ARG A 202 20.59 9.10 -22.73
CA ARG A 202 20.76 8.22 -23.89
C ARG A 202 20.11 8.81 -25.14
#